data_AF-A0AAX0U4P4-F1
#
_entry.id   AF-A0AAX0U4P4-F1
#
_cell.length_a   1.000
_cell.length_b   1.000
_cell.length_c   1.000
_cell.angle_alpha   90.00
_cell.angle_beta   90.00
_cell.angle_gamma   90.00
#
_symmetry.space_group_name_H-M   'P 1'
#
loop_
_entity.id
_entity.type
_entity.pdbx_description
1 polymer ?
#
loop_
_entity_poly.entity_id
_entity_poly.type
_entity_poly.pdbx_seq_one_letter_code
_entity_poly.pdbx_strand_id
1 'polypeptide(L)'
;MIRFRRVTLQPLNAWLVTQPLTGAHRKYQLRVWREVNANFGALRDELVVYAQEALDDARTRIRKGFEDNLSPFSDPVDDPAAHYPAMLNRITLQGYLGETLAGLAVEHFGAFGKSDWQVPAFLFRFHDQEFQHLDLINERFLMGEPHDADAEAEKRPGRTGDDALAFRVDSEGKITHVLALEAKCLVTSNTAVIADAHAKLAAGTRRPSGIRELITLLSDYETDEAQEWVARLLELYRDGFKTAKRRDGLAYTVGNIPVKPKTRVSWLQADAPHASYTADRRLDAMEFQLSELKALVDTLYRGA
;
A
#
# COMPACT_ATOMS: atom_id res chain seq x y z
N MET A 1 -14.84 2.96 2.65
CA MET A 1 -15.44 2.22 1.54
C MET A 1 -14.64 0.94 1.47
N ILE A 2 -15.28 -0.21 1.25
CA ILE A 2 -14.52 -1.43 0.93
C ILE A 2 -14.00 -1.31 -0.49
N ARG A 3 -12.81 -1.84 -0.74
CA ARG A 3 -12.19 -1.79 -2.06
C ARG A 3 -12.85 -2.76 -3.03
N PHE A 4 -13.53 -2.22 -4.04
CA PHE A 4 -14.21 -3.00 -5.07
C PHE A 4 -13.51 -2.90 -6.41
N ARG A 5 -12.74 -1.83 -6.65
CA ARG A 5 -12.03 -1.67 -7.92
C ARG A 5 -11.00 -2.77 -8.08
N ARG A 6 -10.98 -3.30 -9.29
CA ARG A 6 -9.99 -4.25 -9.80
C ARG A 6 -9.52 -3.70 -11.13
N VAL A 7 -8.23 -3.90 -11.42
CA VAL A 7 -7.68 -3.54 -12.73
C VAL A 7 -7.74 -4.73 -13.68
N THR A 8 -7.83 -4.45 -14.97
CA THR A 8 -7.86 -5.44 -16.03
C THR A 8 -6.50 -6.14 -16.11
N LEU A 9 -6.50 -7.47 -16.02
CA LEU A 9 -5.26 -8.25 -15.93
C LEU A 9 -4.40 -8.19 -17.19
N GLN A 10 -4.99 -8.10 -18.38
CA GLN A 10 -4.24 -8.05 -19.64
C GLN A 10 -3.33 -6.80 -19.73
N PRO A 11 -3.83 -5.55 -19.61
CA PRO A 11 -2.97 -4.37 -19.62
C PRO A 11 -2.03 -4.34 -18.41
N LEU A 12 -2.44 -4.86 -17.24
CA LEU A 12 -1.56 -4.98 -16.08
C LEU A 12 -0.34 -5.87 -16.38
N ASN A 13 -0.55 -7.05 -16.97
CA ASN A 13 0.53 -7.96 -17.34
C ASN A 13 1.38 -7.44 -18.51
N ALA A 14 0.81 -6.59 -19.37
CA ALA A 14 1.56 -5.93 -20.43
C ALA A 14 2.49 -4.83 -19.89
N TRP A 15 2.06 -4.10 -18.85
CA TRP A 15 2.88 -3.09 -18.18
C TRP A 15 3.92 -3.69 -17.22
N LEU A 16 3.51 -4.63 -16.36
CA LEU A 16 4.38 -5.29 -15.38
C LEU A 16 4.75 -6.69 -15.85
N VAL A 17 5.89 -6.79 -16.54
CA VAL A 17 6.36 -8.06 -17.09
C VAL A 17 7.18 -8.83 -16.06
N THR A 18 6.75 -10.04 -15.74
CA THR A 18 7.46 -10.94 -14.82
C THR A 18 8.87 -11.23 -15.32
N GLN A 19 9.85 -11.10 -14.42
CA GLN A 19 11.23 -11.43 -14.70
C GLN A 19 11.53 -12.87 -14.25
N PRO A 20 12.24 -13.67 -15.06
CA PRO A 20 12.61 -15.02 -14.68
C PRO A 20 13.63 -14.98 -13.54
N LEU A 21 13.37 -15.78 -12.51
CA LEU A 21 14.27 -15.95 -11.38
C LEU A 21 14.65 -17.42 -11.22
N THR A 22 15.90 -17.64 -10.87
CA THR A 22 16.42 -18.95 -10.46
C THR A 22 16.64 -18.91 -8.96
N GLY A 23 15.84 -19.69 -8.22
CA GLY A 23 15.91 -19.74 -6.77
C GLY A 23 14.69 -20.47 -6.25
N ALA A 24 14.91 -21.40 -5.32
CA ALA A 24 13.84 -22.13 -4.68
C ALA A 24 14.12 -22.18 -3.18
N HIS A 25 13.16 -21.71 -2.39
CA HIS A 25 13.22 -21.79 -0.95
C HIS A 25 11.90 -22.28 -0.40
N ARG A 26 11.95 -23.16 0.62
CA ARG A 26 10.72 -23.81 1.15
C ARG A 26 9.71 -22.81 1.72
N LYS A 27 10.21 -21.71 2.31
CA LYS A 27 9.40 -20.72 3.03
C LYS A 27 9.41 -19.34 2.41
N TYR A 28 10.17 -19.14 1.34
CA TYR A 28 10.38 -17.85 0.71
C TYR A 28 10.09 -17.94 -0.78
N GLN A 29 9.36 -16.96 -1.29
CA GLN A 29 9.12 -16.78 -2.71
C GLN A 29 9.47 -15.35 -3.05
N LEU A 30 10.20 -15.15 -4.15
CA LEU A 30 10.42 -13.83 -4.74
C LEU A 30 9.73 -13.79 -6.10
N ARG A 31 9.00 -12.70 -6.35
CA ARG A 31 8.44 -12.35 -7.64
C ARG A 31 8.94 -10.98 -8.02
N VAL A 32 9.43 -10.83 -9.24
CA VAL A 32 9.96 -9.56 -9.75
C VAL A 32 9.19 -9.21 -11.00
N TRP A 33 8.70 -7.97 -11.06
CA TRP A 33 8.11 -7.39 -12.26
C TRP A 33 8.93 -6.18 -12.70
N ARG A 34 9.08 -6.04 -14.01
CA ARG A 34 9.72 -4.89 -14.62
C ARG A 34 8.72 -4.16 -15.49
N GLU A 35 8.72 -2.84 -15.34
CA GLU A 35 7.94 -1.93 -16.16
C GLU A 35 8.33 -2.03 -17.64
N VAL A 36 7.30 -2.05 -18.50
CA VAL A 36 7.37 -1.69 -19.91
C VAL A 36 6.58 -0.39 -20.07
N ASN A 37 7.28 0.74 -19.95
CA ASN A 37 6.67 2.08 -19.87
C ASN A 37 5.69 2.36 -21.03
N ALA A 38 6.03 1.95 -22.25
CA ALA A 38 5.16 2.10 -23.43
C ALA A 38 3.76 1.48 -23.27
N ASN A 39 3.59 0.51 -22.36
CA ASN A 39 2.33 -0.17 -22.11
C ASN A 39 1.53 0.44 -20.94
N PHE A 40 2.09 1.39 -20.19
CA PHE A 40 1.39 2.03 -19.07
C PHE A 40 0.15 2.80 -19.51
N GLY A 41 0.19 3.43 -20.69
CA GLY A 41 -0.93 4.22 -21.22
C GLY A 41 -2.24 3.45 -21.32
N ALA A 42 -2.20 2.14 -21.60
CA ALA A 42 -3.39 1.30 -21.67
C ALA A 42 -4.00 0.93 -20.30
N LEU A 43 -3.26 1.11 -19.21
CA LEU A 43 -3.69 0.83 -17.83
C LEU A 43 -3.93 2.11 -17.02
N ARG A 44 -3.38 3.25 -17.48
CA ARG A 44 -3.27 4.50 -16.73
C ARG A 44 -4.56 4.87 -16.00
N ASP A 45 -5.66 4.98 -16.72
CA ASP A 45 -6.92 5.49 -16.14
C ASP A 45 -7.49 4.52 -15.10
N GLU A 46 -7.40 3.21 -15.34
CA GLU A 46 -7.81 2.20 -14.36
C GLU A 46 -6.95 2.27 -13.09
N LEU A 47 -5.64 2.44 -13.24
CA LEU A 47 -4.72 2.54 -12.11
C LEU A 47 -4.89 3.84 -11.33
N VAL A 48 -5.19 4.96 -12.01
CA VAL A 48 -5.58 6.21 -11.36
C VAL A 48 -6.84 5.97 -10.53
N VAL A 49 -7.92 5.43 -11.11
CA VAL A 49 -9.16 5.17 -10.36
C VAL A 49 -8.93 4.22 -9.18
N TYR A 50 -8.09 3.20 -9.35
CA TYR A 50 -7.72 2.28 -8.28
C TYR A 50 -6.96 2.99 -7.14
N ALA A 51 -5.99 3.84 -7.47
CA ALA A 51 -5.23 4.63 -6.49
C ALA A 51 -6.10 5.67 -5.79
N GLN A 52 -7.06 6.27 -6.51
CA GLN A 52 -8.02 7.22 -5.94
C GLN A 52 -8.99 6.54 -4.98
N GLU A 53 -9.52 5.36 -5.33
CA GLU A 53 -10.36 4.53 -4.43
C GLU A 53 -9.64 4.24 -3.10
N ALA A 54 -8.33 3.95 -3.18
CA ALA A 54 -7.50 3.70 -2.01
C ALA A 54 -7.41 4.89 -1.04
N LEU A 55 -7.59 6.11 -1.54
CA LEU A 55 -7.49 7.37 -0.77
C LEU A 55 -8.85 7.91 -0.32
N ASP A 56 -9.96 7.41 -0.87
CA ASP A 56 -11.29 7.98 -0.62
C ASP A 56 -11.71 7.88 0.85
N ASP A 57 -11.33 6.82 1.54
CA ASP A 57 -11.57 6.71 2.98
C ASP A 57 -10.77 7.74 3.79
N ALA A 58 -9.52 8.02 3.40
CA ALA A 58 -8.72 9.08 4.01
C ALA A 58 -9.35 10.46 3.81
N ARG A 59 -9.84 10.76 2.60
CA ARG A 59 -10.59 12.01 2.31
C ARG A 59 -11.87 12.12 3.14
N THR A 60 -12.62 11.03 3.22
CA THR A 60 -13.83 10.96 4.06
C THR A 60 -13.48 11.23 5.52
N ARG A 61 -12.38 10.67 6.02
CA ARG A 61 -11.89 10.93 7.37
C ARG A 61 -11.50 12.39 7.60
N ILE A 62 -10.80 13.02 6.66
CA ILE A 62 -10.38 14.43 6.75
C ILE A 62 -11.62 15.36 6.83
N ARG A 63 -12.66 15.06 6.05
CA ARG A 63 -13.92 15.83 6.04
C ARG A 63 -14.81 15.58 7.26
N LYS A 64 -14.61 14.48 7.98
CA LYS A 64 -15.45 14.08 9.12
C LYS A 64 -15.48 15.16 10.20
N GLY A 65 -16.66 15.68 10.48
CA GLY A 65 -16.89 16.80 11.41
C GLY A 65 -17.18 18.14 10.73
N PHE A 66 -17.02 18.22 9.41
CA PHE A 66 -17.29 19.40 8.57
C PHE A 66 -18.45 19.19 7.58
N GLU A 67 -19.31 18.21 7.87
CA GLU A 67 -20.39 17.72 7.01
C GLU A 67 -21.71 18.49 7.17
N ASP A 68 -21.80 19.39 8.15
CA ASP A 68 -23.00 20.20 8.43
C ASP A 68 -23.12 21.38 7.46
N ASN A 69 -24.35 21.84 7.20
CA ASN A 69 -24.65 23.04 6.41
C ASN A 69 -24.14 24.34 7.04
N LEU A 70 -23.76 24.32 8.31
CA LEU A 70 -23.07 25.41 9.01
C LEU A 70 -21.55 25.39 8.81
N SER A 71 -21.03 24.35 8.17
CA SER A 71 -19.64 24.26 7.77
C SER A 71 -19.31 25.40 6.80
N PRO A 72 -18.29 26.23 7.06
CA PRO A 72 -17.84 27.21 6.08
C PRO A 72 -17.28 26.51 4.82
N PHE A 73 -16.95 25.21 4.92
CA PHE A 73 -16.27 24.41 3.92
C PHE A 73 -17.18 23.86 2.79
N SER A 74 -18.22 24.63 2.43
CA SER A 74 -19.11 24.31 1.30
C SER A 74 -18.54 24.73 -0.06
N ASP A 75 -17.52 25.60 -0.07
CA ASP A 75 -16.72 25.93 -1.25
C ASP A 75 -15.57 24.91 -1.41
N PRO A 76 -15.29 24.39 -2.62
CA PRO A 76 -14.10 23.56 -2.89
C PRO A 76 -12.77 24.13 -2.40
N VAL A 77 -12.62 25.46 -2.31
CA VAL A 77 -11.43 26.13 -1.76
C VAL A 77 -11.27 25.87 -0.26
N ASP A 78 -12.39 25.68 0.42
CA ASP A 78 -12.49 25.50 1.85
C ASP A 78 -12.56 23.99 2.23
N ASP A 79 -12.72 23.06 1.27
CA ASP A 79 -12.71 21.62 1.57
C ASP A 79 -11.40 21.20 2.28
N PRO A 80 -11.44 20.65 3.51
CA PRO A 80 -10.23 20.27 4.24
C PRO A 80 -9.42 19.19 3.52
N ALA A 81 -10.03 18.44 2.60
CA ALA A 81 -9.36 17.45 1.77
C ALA A 81 -8.96 17.97 0.37
N ALA A 82 -9.17 19.26 0.04
CA ALA A 82 -8.99 19.82 -1.31
C ALA A 82 -7.62 19.51 -1.93
N HIS A 83 -6.56 19.58 -1.13
CA HIS A 83 -5.19 19.40 -1.57
C HIS A 83 -4.64 17.98 -1.32
N TYR A 84 -5.48 17.05 -0.83
CA TYR A 84 -5.08 15.68 -0.51
C TYR A 84 -5.26 14.68 -1.68
N PRO A 85 -4.23 13.88 -2.00
CA PRO A 85 -2.86 13.90 -1.47
C PRO A 85 -1.91 14.77 -2.31
N ALA A 86 -2.39 15.46 -3.34
CA ALA A 86 -1.59 16.06 -4.40
C ALA A 86 -0.47 17.01 -3.91
N MET A 87 -0.73 17.77 -2.83
CA MET A 87 0.23 18.74 -2.29
C MET A 87 1.15 18.17 -1.21
N LEU A 88 1.04 16.88 -0.90
CA LEU A 88 1.93 16.20 0.04
C LEU A 88 3.31 15.98 -0.57
N ASN A 89 4.28 15.76 0.32
CA ASN A 89 5.65 15.48 -0.12
C ASN A 89 5.72 14.19 -0.92
N ARG A 90 6.54 14.19 -1.98
CA ARG A 90 6.70 13.05 -2.89
C ARG A 90 7.13 11.77 -2.18
N ILE A 91 7.87 11.85 -1.07
CA ILE A 91 8.22 10.65 -0.29
C ILE A 91 6.97 10.02 0.34
N THR A 92 6.02 10.82 0.84
CA THR A 92 4.72 10.32 1.30
C THR A 92 3.97 9.63 0.17
N LEU A 93 3.92 10.26 -1.01
CA LEU A 93 3.25 9.70 -2.18
C LEU A 93 3.90 8.40 -2.68
N GLN A 94 5.23 8.28 -2.57
CA GLN A 94 5.93 7.02 -2.80
C GLN A 94 5.52 5.95 -1.79
N GLY A 95 5.34 6.31 -0.51
CA GLY A 95 4.78 5.42 0.50
C GLY A 95 3.43 4.84 0.10
N TYR A 96 2.49 5.72 -0.26
CA TYR A 96 1.16 5.33 -0.76
C TYR A 96 1.24 4.46 -2.01
N LEU A 97 2.15 4.76 -2.95
CA LEU A 97 2.38 3.92 -4.13
C LEU A 97 2.83 2.51 -3.74
N GLY A 98 3.80 2.41 -2.83
CA GLY A 98 4.31 1.13 -2.34
C GLY A 98 3.20 0.27 -1.73
N GLU A 99 2.39 0.85 -0.85
CA GLU A 99 1.23 0.21 -0.22
C GLU A 99 0.20 -0.23 -1.29
N THR A 100 -0.13 0.67 -2.21
CA THR A 100 -1.09 0.44 -3.30
C THR A 100 -0.67 -0.74 -4.18
N LEU A 101 0.59 -0.79 -4.60
CA LEU A 101 1.15 -1.88 -5.41
C LEU A 101 1.25 -3.19 -4.63
N ALA A 102 1.54 -3.14 -3.33
CA ALA A 102 1.55 -4.33 -2.48
C ALA A 102 0.16 -4.99 -2.45
N GLY A 103 -0.89 -4.20 -2.22
CA GLY A 103 -2.27 -4.67 -2.27
C GLY A 103 -2.64 -5.19 -3.65
N LEU A 104 -2.38 -4.41 -4.70
CA LEU A 104 -2.65 -4.76 -6.10
C LEU A 104 -2.06 -6.11 -6.48
N ALA A 105 -0.78 -6.34 -6.18
CA ALA A 105 -0.13 -7.58 -6.55
C ALA A 105 -0.65 -8.80 -5.80
N VAL A 106 -1.04 -8.64 -4.53
CA VAL A 106 -1.64 -9.73 -3.78
C VAL A 106 -3.04 -10.06 -4.30
N GLU A 107 -3.85 -9.06 -4.64
CA GLU A 107 -5.20 -9.26 -5.18
C GLU A 107 -5.17 -9.86 -6.59
N HIS A 108 -4.24 -9.43 -7.45
CA HIS A 108 -4.22 -9.81 -8.86
C HIS A 108 -3.28 -10.97 -9.19
N PHE A 109 -2.08 -11.01 -8.58
CA PHE A 109 -1.10 -12.06 -8.82
C PHE A 109 -1.09 -13.12 -7.72
N GLY A 110 -1.90 -12.92 -6.67
CA GLY A 110 -1.96 -13.81 -5.53
C GLY A 110 -0.73 -13.72 -4.63
N ALA A 111 -0.67 -14.62 -3.65
CA ALA A 111 0.49 -14.85 -2.80
C ALA A 111 0.56 -16.33 -2.39
N PHE A 112 1.78 -16.88 -2.31
CA PHE A 112 2.02 -18.29 -1.96
C PHE A 112 1.25 -19.31 -2.84
N GLY A 113 1.06 -19.01 -4.12
CA GLY A 113 0.33 -19.87 -5.07
C GLY A 113 -1.19 -19.89 -4.85
N LYS A 114 -1.73 -18.87 -4.18
CA LYS A 114 -3.16 -18.68 -3.93
C LYS A 114 -3.59 -17.32 -4.46
N SER A 115 -4.72 -17.25 -5.16
CA SER A 115 -5.23 -16.04 -5.83
C SER A 115 -6.51 -15.48 -5.20
N ASP A 116 -7.01 -16.11 -4.14
CA ASP A 116 -8.23 -15.76 -3.40
C ASP A 116 -7.94 -14.80 -2.22
N TRP A 117 -6.88 -14.00 -2.34
CA TRP A 117 -6.54 -12.98 -1.34
C TRP A 117 -7.40 -11.73 -1.52
N GLN A 118 -7.78 -11.12 -0.40
CA GLN A 118 -8.62 -9.93 -0.38
C GLN A 118 -7.98 -8.86 0.50
N VAL A 119 -7.93 -7.62 0.01
CA VAL A 119 -7.50 -6.43 0.76
C VAL A 119 -8.73 -5.56 1.02
N PRO A 120 -9.33 -5.60 2.23
CA PRO A 120 -10.61 -4.94 2.46
C PRO A 120 -10.53 -3.41 2.40
N ALA A 121 -9.42 -2.83 2.87
CA ALA A 121 -9.15 -1.39 2.85
C ALA A 121 -7.65 -1.10 2.97
N PHE A 122 -7.23 0.07 2.50
CA PHE A 122 -5.93 0.66 2.83
C PHE A 122 -6.04 1.52 4.09
N LEU A 123 -4.96 1.60 4.86
CA LEU A 123 -4.94 2.26 6.17
C LEU A 123 -4.46 3.72 6.11
N PHE A 124 -4.55 4.36 4.94
CA PHE A 124 -4.07 5.73 4.71
C PHE A 124 -4.71 6.76 5.65
N ARG A 125 -5.95 6.52 6.11
CA ARG A 125 -6.66 7.39 7.07
C ARG A 125 -5.96 7.54 8.43
N PHE A 126 -4.99 6.68 8.75
CA PHE A 126 -4.27 6.67 10.03
C PHE A 126 -2.92 7.39 9.93
N HIS A 127 -2.73 8.23 8.92
CA HIS A 127 -1.54 9.07 8.77
C HIS A 127 -1.76 10.46 9.40
N ASP A 128 -2.13 10.50 10.68
CA ASP A 128 -2.58 11.73 11.37
C ASP A 128 -1.57 12.88 11.28
N GLN A 129 -0.26 12.58 11.33
CA GLN A 129 0.79 13.59 11.19
C GLN A 129 0.77 14.29 9.83
N GLU A 130 0.42 13.56 8.77
CA GLU A 130 0.29 14.12 7.43
C GLU A 130 -0.99 14.93 7.28
N PHE A 131 -2.06 14.57 7.99
CA PHE A 131 -3.31 15.35 7.98
C PHE A 131 -3.16 16.67 8.72
N GLN A 132 -2.50 16.67 9.89
CA GLN A 132 -2.14 17.92 10.57
C GLN A 132 -1.24 18.80 9.69
N HIS A 133 -0.36 18.18 8.90
CA HIS A 133 0.48 18.92 7.97
C HIS A 133 -0.32 19.49 6.78
N LEU A 134 -1.29 18.73 6.26
CA LEU A 134 -2.21 19.17 5.23
C LEU A 134 -2.99 20.41 5.65
N ASP A 135 -3.43 20.51 6.91
CA ASP A 135 -4.11 21.70 7.42
C ASP A 135 -3.23 22.95 7.29
N LEU A 136 -1.93 22.85 7.59
CA LEU A 136 -0.97 23.94 7.40
C LEU A 136 -0.75 24.26 5.91
N ILE A 137 -0.79 23.26 5.03
CA ILE A 137 -0.71 23.47 3.58
C ILE A 137 -1.93 24.24 3.10
N ASN A 138 -3.13 23.85 3.52
CA ASN A 138 -4.38 24.53 3.17
C ASN A 138 -4.38 25.98 3.66
N GLU A 139 -3.94 26.24 4.90
CA GLU A 139 -3.82 27.59 5.46
C GLU A 139 -2.88 28.48 4.61
N ARG A 140 -1.71 27.95 4.20
CA ARG A 140 -0.78 28.67 3.33
C ARG A 140 -1.42 29.06 2.00
N PHE A 141 -2.17 28.16 1.37
CA PHE A 141 -2.88 28.46 0.13
C PHE A 141 -3.94 29.55 0.31
N LEU A 142 -4.70 29.51 1.41
CA LEU A 142 -5.67 30.57 1.75
C LEU A 142 -5.00 31.94 1.96
N MET A 143 -3.78 31.96 2.51
CA MET A 143 -2.99 33.17 2.71
C MET A 143 -2.20 33.61 1.45
N GLY A 144 -2.23 32.84 0.36
CA GLY A 144 -1.47 33.12 -0.85
C GLY A 144 0.04 32.90 -0.71
N GLU A 145 0.46 32.08 0.26
CA GLU A 145 1.86 31.74 0.48
C GLU A 145 2.34 30.64 -0.49
N PRO A 146 3.61 30.68 -0.93
CA PRO A 146 4.15 29.64 -1.80
C PRO A 146 4.31 28.32 -1.04
N HIS A 147 3.97 27.21 -1.71
CA HIS A 147 4.18 25.85 -1.21
C HIS A 147 4.97 25.03 -2.23
N ASP A 148 6.17 24.57 -1.84
CA ASP A 148 6.96 23.61 -2.61
C ASP A 148 6.83 22.23 -1.96
N ALA A 149 5.94 21.40 -2.50
CA ALA A 149 5.65 20.07 -1.98
C ALA A 149 6.89 19.17 -1.88
N ASP A 150 7.89 19.36 -2.74
CA ASP A 150 9.09 18.50 -2.78
C ASP A 150 10.21 18.98 -1.84
N ALA A 151 10.04 20.12 -1.18
CA ALA A 151 11.03 20.65 -0.25
C ALA A 151 11.27 19.72 0.95
N GLU A 152 12.51 19.67 1.44
CA GLU A 152 12.90 18.82 2.59
C GLU A 152 12.10 19.12 3.86
N ALA A 153 11.71 20.38 4.05
CA ALA A 153 10.91 20.83 5.20
C ALA A 153 9.48 20.27 5.22
N GLU A 154 8.97 19.83 4.06
CA GLU A 154 7.61 19.27 3.91
C GLU A 154 7.58 17.75 4.15
N LYS A 155 8.73 17.11 4.40
CA LYS A 155 8.80 15.67 4.70
C LYS A 155 8.24 15.36 6.08
N ARG A 156 7.34 14.38 6.16
CA ARG A 156 6.89 13.82 7.44
C ARG A 156 7.30 12.35 7.58
N PRO A 157 7.47 11.87 8.82
CA PRO A 157 7.51 10.44 9.09
C PRO A 157 6.31 9.74 8.46
N GLY A 158 6.55 8.57 7.85
CA GLY A 158 5.45 7.74 7.37
C GLY A 158 4.62 7.16 8.52
N ARG A 159 3.43 6.68 8.16
CA ARG A 159 2.55 5.96 9.09
C ARG A 159 3.28 4.78 9.74
N THR A 160 2.96 4.52 11.01
CA THR A 160 3.47 3.35 11.73
C THR A 160 2.50 2.17 11.63
N GLY A 161 3.01 0.95 11.75
CA GLY A 161 2.20 -0.27 11.69
C GLY A 161 2.36 -1.02 10.37
N ASP A 162 1.43 -1.94 10.09
CA ASP A 162 1.47 -2.71 8.83
C ASP A 162 1.13 -1.81 7.64
N ASP A 163 1.90 -1.90 6.56
CA ASP A 163 1.70 -1.11 5.35
C ASP A 163 0.43 -1.57 4.60
N ALA A 164 0.16 -2.89 4.56
CA ALA A 164 -1.15 -3.39 4.13
C ALA A 164 -1.47 -4.75 4.75
N LEU A 165 -2.76 -5.12 4.74
CA LEU A 165 -3.25 -6.41 5.23
C LEU A 165 -4.11 -7.08 4.16
N ALA A 166 -3.81 -8.35 3.89
CA ALA A 166 -4.59 -9.19 3.01
C ALA A 166 -5.04 -10.46 3.73
N PHE A 167 -6.19 -10.98 3.34
CA PHE A 167 -6.82 -12.11 4.01
C PHE A 167 -7.25 -13.16 3.01
N ARG A 168 -7.26 -14.43 3.44
CA ARG A 168 -8.02 -15.48 2.77
C ARG A 168 -9.16 -15.90 3.66
N VAL A 169 -10.33 -16.01 3.06
CA VAL A 169 -11.59 -16.38 3.70
C VAL A 169 -12.04 -17.71 3.12
N ASP A 170 -12.49 -18.64 3.95
CA ASP A 170 -13.08 -19.90 3.47
C ASP A 170 -14.56 -19.74 3.08
N SER A 171 -15.19 -20.86 2.68
CA SER A 171 -16.60 -20.89 2.28
C SER A 171 -17.59 -20.57 3.39
N GLU A 172 -17.18 -20.65 4.66
CA GLU A 172 -18.00 -20.31 5.82
C GLU A 172 -17.82 -18.84 6.24
N GLY A 173 -17.01 -18.08 5.49
CA GLY A 173 -16.72 -16.69 5.82
C GLY A 173 -15.61 -16.53 6.85
N LYS A 174 -14.92 -17.60 7.27
CA LYS A 174 -13.88 -17.51 8.31
C LYS A 174 -12.52 -17.15 7.72
N ILE A 175 -11.80 -16.25 8.40
CA ILE A 175 -10.43 -15.89 8.03
C ILE A 175 -9.49 -17.07 8.32
N THR A 176 -8.90 -17.64 7.28
CA THR A 176 -7.95 -18.76 7.40
C THR A 176 -6.49 -18.32 7.31
N HIS A 177 -6.22 -17.17 6.70
CA HIS A 177 -4.87 -16.64 6.53
C HIS A 177 -4.87 -15.12 6.70
N VAL A 178 -3.79 -14.62 7.30
CA VAL A 178 -3.51 -13.19 7.43
C VAL A 178 -2.14 -12.93 6.86
N LEU A 179 -2.08 -12.13 5.81
CA LEU A 179 -0.85 -11.65 5.17
C LEU A 179 -0.62 -10.21 5.60
N ALA A 180 0.44 -9.96 6.37
CA ALA A 180 0.87 -8.60 6.65
C ALA A 180 1.99 -8.21 5.71
N LEU A 181 1.81 -7.05 5.10
CA LEU A 181 2.65 -6.51 4.06
C LEU A 181 3.46 -5.35 4.65
N GLU A 182 4.75 -5.36 4.38
CA GLU A 182 5.63 -4.21 4.48
C GLU A 182 5.91 -3.74 3.06
N ALA A 183 5.75 -2.44 2.79
CA ALA A 183 5.98 -1.82 1.51
C ALA A 183 7.09 -0.77 1.61
N LYS A 184 7.98 -0.77 0.62
CA LYS A 184 9.02 0.24 0.46
C LYS A 184 9.05 0.68 -0.99
N CYS A 185 9.12 1.99 -1.20
CA CYS A 185 9.13 2.59 -2.52
C CYS A 185 10.25 3.62 -2.59
N LEU A 186 11.25 3.39 -3.43
CA LEU A 186 12.44 4.25 -3.51
C LEU A 186 12.84 4.51 -4.96
N VAL A 187 13.28 5.72 -5.26
CA VAL A 187 13.86 6.01 -6.59
C VAL A 187 15.14 5.21 -6.85
N THR A 188 15.97 5.05 -5.82
CA THR A 188 17.22 4.30 -5.88
C THR A 188 17.23 3.24 -4.80
N SER A 189 17.57 2.01 -5.17
CA SER A 189 17.64 0.88 -4.24
C SER A 189 18.59 1.15 -3.06
N ASN A 190 18.19 0.73 -1.87
CA ASN A 190 18.98 0.88 -0.65
C ASN A 190 18.95 -0.43 0.17
N THR A 191 20.14 -1.01 0.39
CA THR A 191 20.30 -2.28 1.12
C THR A 191 19.92 -2.18 2.59
N ALA A 192 20.13 -1.03 3.23
CA ALA A 192 19.74 -0.81 4.62
C ALA A 192 18.20 -0.79 4.75
N VAL A 193 17.50 -0.23 3.76
CA VAL A 193 16.02 -0.23 3.74
C VAL A 193 15.46 -1.63 3.51
N ILE A 194 16.10 -2.42 2.65
CA ILE A 194 15.76 -3.84 2.48
C ILE A 194 15.95 -4.59 3.81
N ALA A 195 17.07 -4.38 4.50
CA ALA A 195 17.36 -5.03 5.77
C ALA A 195 16.36 -4.64 6.87
N ASP A 196 16.03 -3.35 6.98
CA ASP A 196 15.04 -2.81 7.93
C ASP A 196 13.64 -3.39 7.68
N ALA A 197 13.18 -3.42 6.43
CA ALA A 197 11.87 -3.98 6.08
C ALA A 197 11.76 -5.47 6.49
N HIS A 198 12.81 -6.26 6.28
CA HIS A 198 12.86 -7.66 6.73
C HIS A 198 12.88 -7.78 8.26
N ALA A 199 13.62 -6.90 8.96
CA ALA A 199 13.67 -6.87 10.41
C ALA A 199 12.31 -6.55 11.02
N LYS A 200 11.59 -5.55 10.47
CA LYS A 200 10.24 -5.16 10.88
C LYS A 200 9.25 -6.31 10.72
N LEU A 201 9.22 -6.93 9.54
CA LEU A 201 8.38 -8.09 9.31
C LEU A 201 8.70 -9.22 10.28
N ALA A 202 9.98 -9.49 10.57
CA ALA A 202 10.38 -10.54 11.51
C ALA A 202 9.93 -10.23 12.94
N ALA A 203 10.08 -8.99 13.40
CA ALA A 203 9.63 -8.51 14.70
C ALA A 203 8.11 -8.52 14.86
N GLY A 204 7.36 -8.54 13.75
CA GLY A 204 5.91 -8.63 13.71
C GLY A 204 5.37 -9.79 14.56
N THR A 205 4.39 -9.49 15.42
CA THR A 205 3.77 -10.50 16.26
C THR A 205 2.73 -11.33 15.48
N ARG A 206 2.13 -12.32 16.14
CA ARG A 206 1.02 -13.10 15.56
C ARG A 206 -0.16 -12.21 15.16
N ARG A 207 -0.39 -11.12 15.92
CA ARG A 207 -1.39 -10.10 15.63
C ARG A 207 -0.72 -8.95 14.85
N PRO A 208 -1.04 -8.75 13.56
CA PRO A 208 -0.68 -7.53 12.87
C PRO A 208 -1.30 -6.30 13.59
N SER A 209 -0.58 -5.19 13.65
CA SER A 209 -1.05 -3.97 14.32
C SER A 209 -2.26 -3.36 13.61
N GLY A 210 -2.34 -3.48 12.28
CA GLY A 210 -3.40 -2.89 11.46
C GLY A 210 -4.78 -3.54 11.60
N ILE A 211 -4.92 -4.67 12.32
CA ILE A 211 -6.22 -5.34 12.48
C ILE A 211 -7.23 -4.46 13.22
N ARG A 212 -6.79 -3.78 14.29
CA ARG A 212 -7.66 -2.87 15.04
C ARG A 212 -8.07 -1.68 14.17
N GLU A 213 -7.13 -1.14 13.41
CA GLU A 213 -7.33 -0.03 12.48
C GLU A 213 -8.32 -0.39 11.38
N LEU A 214 -8.23 -1.59 10.80
CA LEU A 214 -9.22 -2.10 9.86
C LEU A 214 -10.62 -2.22 10.48
N ILE A 215 -10.74 -2.76 11.69
CA ILE A 215 -12.04 -2.85 12.37
C ILE A 215 -12.62 -1.44 12.55
N THR A 216 -11.83 -0.49 13.05
CA THR A 216 -12.27 0.89 13.24
C THR A 216 -12.70 1.54 11.92
N LEU A 217 -11.88 1.41 10.87
CA LEU A 217 -12.17 1.95 9.54
C LEU A 217 -13.48 1.39 8.99
N LEU A 218 -13.61 0.07 8.98
CA LEU A 218 -14.75 -0.61 8.38
C LEU A 218 -16.05 -0.41 9.19
N SER A 219 -15.94 -0.20 10.51
CA SER A 219 -17.10 0.08 11.36
C SER A 219 -17.75 1.44 11.09
N ASP A 220 -17.04 2.37 10.43
CA ASP A 220 -17.61 3.65 9.98
C ASP A 220 -18.54 3.50 8.76
N TYR A 221 -18.66 2.30 8.16
CA TYR A 221 -19.47 2.05 6.96
C TYR A 221 -20.65 1.13 7.26
N GLU A 222 -21.85 1.53 6.86
CA GLU A 222 -23.09 0.76 7.08
C GLU A 222 -23.37 -0.32 6.02
N THR A 223 -22.47 -0.52 5.05
CA THR A 223 -22.70 -1.51 3.98
C THR A 223 -22.60 -2.94 4.50
N ASP A 224 -23.37 -3.86 3.92
CA ASP A 224 -23.39 -5.27 4.30
C ASP A 224 -21.98 -5.88 4.27
N GLU A 225 -21.19 -5.56 3.23
CA GLU A 225 -19.84 -6.07 3.10
C GLU A 225 -18.92 -5.56 4.22
N ALA A 226 -19.11 -4.32 4.68
CA ALA A 226 -18.29 -3.70 5.74
C ALA A 226 -18.59 -4.36 7.07
N GLN A 227 -19.87 -4.54 7.36
CA GLN A 227 -20.33 -5.23 8.56
C GLN A 227 -19.89 -6.70 8.55
N GLU A 228 -19.90 -7.37 7.39
CA GLU A 228 -19.41 -8.73 7.24
C GLU A 228 -17.90 -8.82 7.54
N TRP A 229 -17.09 -7.91 6.99
CA TRP A 229 -15.66 -7.85 7.31
C TRP A 229 -15.39 -7.54 8.78
N VAL A 230 -16.14 -6.62 9.39
CA VAL A 230 -16.03 -6.31 10.82
C VAL A 230 -16.33 -7.57 11.64
N ALA A 231 -17.39 -8.31 11.33
CA ALA A 231 -17.72 -9.55 12.02
C ALA A 231 -16.59 -10.59 11.94
N ARG A 232 -16.03 -10.81 10.73
CA ARG A 232 -14.89 -11.72 10.50
C ARG A 232 -13.65 -11.32 11.30
N LEU A 233 -13.31 -10.04 11.29
CA LEU A 233 -12.14 -9.50 11.99
C LEU A 233 -12.32 -9.58 13.52
N LEU A 234 -13.53 -9.33 14.03
CA LEU A 234 -13.86 -9.50 15.44
C LEU A 234 -13.79 -10.98 15.87
N GLU A 235 -14.25 -11.91 15.04
CA GLU A 235 -14.10 -13.34 15.30
C GLU A 235 -12.62 -13.75 15.36
N LEU A 236 -11.82 -13.32 14.37
CA LEU A 236 -10.37 -13.54 14.37
C LEU A 236 -9.70 -12.98 15.64
N TYR A 237 -10.13 -11.81 16.09
CA TYR A 237 -9.63 -11.19 17.30
C TYR A 237 -10.02 -11.99 18.56
N ARG A 238 -11.28 -12.45 18.64
CA ARG A 238 -11.78 -13.31 19.74
C ARG A 238 -11.07 -14.66 19.79
N ASP A 239 -10.78 -15.27 18.64
CA ASP A 239 -9.97 -16.50 18.53
C ASP A 239 -8.53 -16.29 19.02
N GLY A 240 -8.07 -15.03 19.09
CA GLY A 240 -6.69 -14.69 19.44
C GLY A 240 -5.71 -15.10 18.34
N PHE A 241 -6.15 -15.07 17.08
CA PHE A 241 -5.34 -15.37 15.89
C PHE A 241 -4.75 -16.79 15.89
N LYS A 242 -5.34 -17.75 16.62
CA LYS A 242 -4.79 -19.09 16.81
C LYS A 242 -5.03 -19.98 15.60
N THR A 243 -6.18 -19.83 14.96
CA THR A 243 -6.63 -20.67 13.84
C THR A 243 -6.13 -20.15 12.50
N ALA A 244 -6.02 -18.83 12.33
CA ALA A 244 -5.53 -18.23 11.10
C ALA A 244 -4.01 -18.33 10.96
N LYS A 245 -3.54 -18.67 9.76
CA LYS A 245 -2.11 -18.75 9.44
C LYS A 245 -1.55 -17.36 9.14
N ARG A 246 -0.66 -16.86 10.00
CA ARG A 246 0.12 -15.63 9.77
C ARG A 246 1.20 -15.84 8.69
N ARG A 247 1.24 -14.94 7.71
CA ARG A 247 2.17 -14.92 6.57
C ARG A 247 2.71 -13.51 6.36
N ASP A 248 3.98 -13.37 6.00
CA ASP A 248 4.57 -12.05 5.72
C ASP A 248 4.69 -11.82 4.23
N GLY A 249 4.63 -10.55 3.82
CA GLY A 249 5.00 -10.16 2.47
C GLY A 249 5.77 -8.84 2.46
N LEU A 250 6.69 -8.73 1.51
CA LEU A 250 7.49 -7.53 1.29
C LEU A 250 7.25 -7.03 -0.12
N ALA A 251 6.71 -5.83 -0.27
CA ALA A 251 6.65 -5.12 -1.55
C ALA A 251 7.80 -4.11 -1.63
N TYR A 252 8.75 -4.34 -2.52
CA TYR A 252 9.89 -3.47 -2.76
C TYR A 252 9.78 -2.85 -4.16
N THR A 253 9.24 -1.63 -4.20
CA THR A 253 9.14 -0.84 -5.43
C THR A 253 10.36 0.05 -5.56
N VAL A 254 10.98 0.03 -6.74
CA VAL A 254 12.26 0.72 -6.95
C VAL A 254 12.37 1.33 -8.35
N GLY A 255 12.92 2.55 -8.40
CA GLY A 255 13.07 3.34 -9.62
C GLY A 255 14.19 2.89 -10.55
N ASN A 256 15.07 2.00 -10.10
CA ASN A 256 16.23 1.54 -10.85
C ASN A 256 16.37 0.02 -10.84
N ILE A 257 16.95 -0.52 -11.92
CA ILE A 257 17.20 -1.95 -12.08
C ILE A 257 18.65 -2.27 -11.68
N PRO A 258 18.95 -3.49 -11.21
CA PRO A 258 20.33 -3.91 -11.01
C PRO A 258 21.08 -3.93 -12.35
N VAL A 259 22.21 -3.23 -12.41
CA VAL A 259 23.05 -3.16 -13.64
C VAL A 259 24.30 -4.05 -13.57
N LYS A 260 24.74 -4.41 -12.36
CA LYS A 260 25.94 -5.21 -12.12
C LYS A 260 25.73 -6.22 -10.98
N PRO A 261 26.21 -7.47 -11.14
CA PRO A 261 26.60 -8.08 -12.40
C PRO A 261 25.42 -8.14 -13.39
N LYS A 262 25.67 -8.28 -14.71
CA LYS A 262 24.60 -8.33 -15.73
C LYS A 262 23.60 -9.49 -15.51
N THR A 263 24.01 -10.50 -14.76
CA THR A 263 23.19 -11.65 -14.38
C THR A 263 22.25 -11.36 -13.22
N ARG A 264 22.42 -10.23 -12.51
CA ARG A 264 21.57 -9.85 -11.39
C ARG A 264 20.25 -9.31 -11.92
N VAL A 265 19.18 -10.07 -11.72
CA VAL A 265 17.82 -9.70 -12.14
C VAL A 265 17.11 -8.82 -11.11
N SER A 266 17.41 -9.01 -9.82
CA SER A 266 16.65 -8.46 -8.68
C SER A 266 17.55 -7.79 -7.64
N TRP A 267 17.03 -6.80 -6.92
CA TRP A 267 17.69 -6.25 -5.74
C TRP A 267 17.54 -7.18 -4.53
N LEU A 268 16.35 -7.76 -4.35
CA LEU A 268 16.10 -8.80 -3.36
C LEU A 268 16.76 -10.13 -3.77
N GLN A 269 17.22 -10.90 -2.78
CA GLN A 269 17.84 -12.21 -2.97
C GLN A 269 16.78 -13.24 -3.38
N ALA A 270 17.04 -14.08 -4.37
CA ALA A 270 16.03 -15.02 -4.91
C ALA A 270 15.97 -16.36 -4.15
N ASP A 271 17.06 -16.74 -3.48
CA ASP A 271 17.28 -18.03 -2.85
C ASP A 271 16.96 -18.05 -1.35
N ALA A 272 16.95 -16.88 -0.71
CA ALA A 272 16.61 -16.73 0.70
C ALA A 272 16.12 -15.30 1.00
N PRO A 273 15.33 -15.10 2.07
CA PRO A 273 15.08 -13.75 2.57
C PRO A 273 16.38 -13.12 3.11
N HIS A 274 16.40 -11.80 3.23
CA HIS A 274 17.53 -11.12 3.87
C HIS A 274 17.78 -11.66 5.28
N ALA A 275 19.04 -11.72 5.73
CA ALA A 275 19.42 -12.28 7.03
C ALA A 275 18.73 -11.63 8.24
N SER A 276 18.26 -10.38 8.09
CA SER A 276 17.46 -9.67 9.11
C SER A 276 16.08 -10.27 9.31
N TYR A 277 15.58 -11.10 8.39
CA TYR A 277 14.31 -11.81 8.56
C TYR A 277 14.54 -13.07 9.40
N THR A 278 14.42 -12.92 10.71
CA THR A 278 14.70 -13.99 11.69
C THR A 278 13.46 -14.82 12.06
N ALA A 279 12.28 -14.44 11.57
CA ALA A 279 11.05 -15.17 11.86
C ALA A 279 10.93 -16.46 11.05
N ASP A 280 10.28 -17.47 11.63
CA ASP A 280 10.07 -18.78 10.99
C ASP A 280 8.80 -18.84 10.09
N ARG A 281 8.19 -17.68 9.83
CA ARG A 281 6.98 -17.53 9.01
C ARG A 281 7.34 -17.64 7.51
N ARG A 282 6.33 -17.90 6.68
CA ARG A 282 6.52 -17.86 5.22
C ARG A 282 6.49 -16.41 4.77
N LEU A 283 7.41 -16.05 3.89
CA LEU A 283 7.58 -14.71 3.32
C LEU A 283 7.38 -14.73 1.80
N ASP A 284 6.54 -13.85 1.29
CA ASP A 284 6.37 -13.60 -0.15
C ASP A 284 6.88 -12.21 -0.50
N ALA A 285 8.02 -12.15 -1.17
CA ALA A 285 8.62 -10.91 -1.63
C ALA A 285 8.19 -10.59 -3.06
N MET A 286 7.91 -9.32 -3.28
CA MET A 286 7.42 -8.72 -4.51
C MET A 286 8.33 -7.54 -4.83
N GLU A 287 9.04 -7.56 -5.95
CA GLU A 287 9.87 -6.45 -6.40
C GLU A 287 9.27 -5.83 -7.67
N PHE A 288 9.09 -4.52 -7.67
CA PHE A 288 8.63 -3.75 -8.83
C PHE A 288 9.75 -2.82 -9.29
N GLN A 289 10.23 -3.02 -10.52
CA GLN A 289 11.28 -2.20 -11.11
C GLN A 289 10.64 -1.21 -12.09
N LEU A 290 10.46 0.04 -11.66
CA LEU A 290 9.69 1.08 -12.36
C LEU A 290 10.59 2.24 -12.77
N SER A 291 11.09 2.24 -14.00
CA SER A 291 12.00 3.27 -14.52
C SER A 291 11.49 4.70 -14.39
N GLU A 292 10.17 4.92 -14.54
CA GLU A 292 9.53 6.23 -14.44
C GLU A 292 8.80 6.44 -13.11
N LEU A 293 9.32 5.88 -12.01
CA LEU A 293 8.66 5.89 -10.70
C LEU A 293 8.15 7.28 -10.28
N LYS A 294 8.93 8.35 -10.49
CA LYS A 294 8.51 9.71 -10.11
C LYS A 294 7.32 10.19 -10.92
N ALA A 295 7.33 9.97 -12.23
CA ALA A 295 6.24 10.35 -13.13
C ALA A 295 4.98 9.52 -12.85
N LEU A 296 5.14 8.23 -12.49
CA LEU A 296 4.03 7.39 -12.04
C LEU A 296 3.39 7.94 -10.76
N VAL A 297 4.20 8.31 -9.76
CA VAL A 297 3.71 8.94 -8.52
C VAL A 297 2.91 10.21 -8.83
N ASP A 298 3.45 11.10 -9.67
CA ASP A 298 2.75 12.33 -10.05
C ASP A 298 1.43 12.02 -10.76
N THR A 299 1.46 11.11 -11.73
CA THR A 299 0.27 10.69 -12.49
C THR A 299 -0.85 10.15 -11.60
N LEU A 300 -0.51 9.32 -10.61
CA LEU A 300 -1.51 8.67 -9.77
C LEU A 300 -2.04 9.55 -8.63
N TYR A 301 -1.21 10.46 -8.10
CA TYR A 301 -1.50 11.15 -6.84
C TYR A 301 -1.56 12.67 -6.92
N ARG A 302 -0.90 13.29 -7.91
CA ARG A 302 -0.94 14.75 -8.12
C ARG A 302 -1.93 15.19 -9.19
N GLY A 303 -2.44 14.23 -9.97
CA GLY A 303 -3.24 14.52 -11.15
C GLY A 303 -2.36 14.66 -12.40
N ALA A 304 -3.00 14.63 -13.55
CA ALA A 304 -2.38 14.90 -14.85
C ALA A 304 -2.37 16.40 -15.13
#